data_AF-A0A4Q2UU95-F1
#
_entry.id   AF-A0A4Q2UU95-F1
#
_cell.length_a   1.000
_cell.length_b   1.000
_cell.length_c   1.000
_cell.angle_alpha   90.00
_cell.angle_beta   90.00
_cell.angle_gamma   90.00
#
_symmetry.space_group_name_H-M   'P 1'
#
loop_
_entity.id
_entity.type
_entity.pdbx_description
1 polymer ?
#
loop_
_entity_poly.entity_id
_entity_poly.type
_entity_poly.pdbx_seq_one_letter_code
_entity_poly.pdbx_strand_id
1 'polypeptide(L)'
;QDLDQEGFCAVQTERSVTSDISSLLDNTEQFSAAFDEEANFCAGATQVHTHSPTCVKYSLGKGGRKADLCRFKAPWRLVEKTAFTAEGVLQVRRTHPMVNRWNKAIAVGLRHNHDISFIATQRKTMALIYYVTNYATKVEDPLWKRVAAAVELWAASTDDDGMANGAGNRTADGGGGGGYDATNDAIKGNRTRQFLMRVANRVFTERPLSQVEVIAHLLGYPAEFTNSSAWAYLNTSLLYWHVFRRWRHLRQSSGAVATDDTLDESVVIEEAGLRMSHVEAYQHRGELLQDLC
;
A
#
# COMPACT_ATOMS: atom_id res chain seq x y z
N GLN A 1 24.95 -4.86 25.16
CA GLN A 1 25.92 -3.92 25.77
C GLN A 1 25.12 -2.99 26.65
N ASP A 2 25.74 -2.49 27.72
CA ASP A 2 25.03 -1.68 28.71
C ASP A 2 25.04 -0.23 28.24
N LEU A 3 23.87 0.41 28.34
CA LEU A 3 23.74 1.83 28.09
C LEU A 3 24.17 2.56 29.37
N ASP A 4 25.16 3.43 29.26
CA ASP A 4 25.55 4.32 30.35
C ASP A 4 24.61 5.53 30.37
N GLN A 5 23.63 5.47 31.26
CA GLN A 5 22.56 6.45 31.39
C GLN A 5 23.09 7.83 31.84
N GLU A 6 24.06 7.86 32.74
CA GLU A 6 24.62 9.11 33.27
C GLU A 6 25.47 9.80 32.20
N GLY A 7 26.32 9.04 31.50
CA GLY A 7 27.17 9.55 30.45
C GLY A 7 26.40 10.18 29.29
N PHE A 8 25.32 9.56 28.81
CA PHE A 8 24.55 10.18 27.72
C PHE A 8 23.69 11.36 28.18
N CYS A 9 23.12 11.32 29.40
CA CYS A 9 22.29 12.43 29.90
C CYS A 9 23.10 13.74 30.00
N ALA A 10 24.38 13.66 30.39
CA ALA A 10 25.27 14.82 30.38
C ALA A 10 25.41 15.42 28.96
N VAL A 11 25.78 14.60 27.98
CA VAL A 11 26.01 15.05 26.59
C VAL A 11 24.73 15.52 25.90
N GLN A 12 23.58 14.92 26.21
CA GLN A 12 22.28 15.30 25.65
C GLN A 12 21.83 16.71 26.05
N THR A 13 22.32 17.24 27.17
CA THR A 13 22.04 18.63 27.57
C THR A 13 22.86 19.64 26.76
N GLU A 14 23.98 19.21 26.17
CA GLU A 14 24.92 20.08 25.45
C GLU A 14 24.69 20.08 23.93
N ARG A 15 24.29 18.94 23.35
CA ARG A 15 24.10 18.81 21.90
C ARG A 15 23.03 17.80 21.48
N SER A 16 22.53 17.97 20.25
CA SER A 16 21.59 17.05 19.61
C SER A 16 22.33 15.85 18.99
N VAL A 17 21.66 14.70 18.88
CA VAL A 17 22.19 13.54 18.15
C VAL A 17 22.41 13.85 16.66
N THR A 18 21.67 14.83 16.13
CA THR A 18 21.77 15.32 14.74
C THR A 18 22.78 16.45 14.55
N SER A 19 23.54 16.82 15.59
CA SER A 19 24.58 17.84 15.49
C SER A 19 25.68 17.41 14.50
N ASP A 20 26.27 18.39 13.82
CA ASP A 20 27.41 18.15 12.94
C ASP A 20 28.62 17.64 13.74
N ILE A 21 29.21 16.56 13.24
CA ILE A 21 30.39 15.89 13.82
C ILE A 21 31.50 15.71 12.80
N SER A 22 31.46 16.42 11.66
CA SER A 22 32.46 16.32 10.60
C SER A 22 33.88 16.53 11.14
N SER A 23 34.06 17.53 12.01
CA SER A 23 35.34 17.80 12.68
C SER A 23 35.86 16.64 13.54
N LEU A 24 34.96 15.85 14.14
CA LEU A 24 35.32 14.67 14.91
C LEU A 24 35.72 13.52 13.96
N LEU A 25 34.99 13.33 12.85
CA LEU A 25 35.27 12.26 11.87
C LEU A 25 36.56 12.50 11.09
N ASP A 26 36.89 13.76 10.80
CA ASP A 26 38.08 14.15 10.06
C ASP A 26 39.37 13.82 10.82
N ASN A 27 39.29 13.64 12.14
CA ASN A 27 40.40 13.22 12.99
C ASN A 27 40.19 11.79 13.50
N THR A 28 40.80 10.82 12.81
CA THR A 28 40.66 9.39 13.13
C THR A 28 41.11 9.03 14.55
N GLU A 29 42.18 9.65 15.06
CA GLU A 29 42.67 9.37 16.41
C GLU A 29 41.69 9.88 17.48
N GLN A 30 41.20 11.10 17.30
CA GLN A 30 40.21 11.70 18.19
C GLN A 30 38.87 10.94 18.15
N PHE A 31 38.42 10.55 16.95
CA PHE A 31 37.22 9.75 16.79
C PHE A 31 37.35 8.37 17.46
N SER A 32 38.48 7.70 17.26
CA SER A 32 38.76 6.40 17.88
C SER A 32 38.72 6.48 19.41
N ALA A 33 39.32 7.52 19.99
CA ALA A 33 39.29 7.77 21.42
C ALA A 33 37.88 8.06 21.96
N ALA A 34 37.05 8.80 21.21
CA ALA A 34 35.69 9.19 21.61
C ALA A 34 34.59 8.21 21.16
N PHE A 35 34.93 7.14 20.42
CA PHE A 35 33.94 6.30 19.73
C PHE A 35 32.91 5.69 20.68
N ASP A 36 33.36 5.19 21.84
CA ASP A 36 32.50 4.53 22.80
C ASP A 36 31.54 5.51 23.49
N GLU A 37 32.01 6.71 23.79
CA GLU A 37 31.20 7.80 24.35
C GLU A 37 30.18 8.30 23.32
N GLU A 38 30.61 8.50 22.07
CA GLU A 38 29.73 8.89 20.97
C GLU A 38 28.66 7.83 20.70
N ALA A 39 29.04 6.56 20.71
CA ALA A 39 28.12 5.44 20.53
C ALA A 39 27.10 5.37 21.67
N ASN A 40 27.53 5.54 22.92
CA ASN A 40 26.64 5.57 24.07
C ASN A 40 25.68 6.77 24.01
N PHE A 41 26.18 7.95 23.64
CA PHE A 41 25.37 9.14 23.41
C PHE A 41 24.28 8.91 22.35
N CYS A 42 24.68 8.42 21.17
CA CYS A 42 23.74 8.11 20.08
C CYS A 42 22.71 7.06 20.52
N ALA A 43 23.14 6.03 21.26
CA ALA A 43 22.26 4.99 21.74
C ALA A 43 21.23 5.50 22.76
N GLY A 44 21.66 6.32 23.72
CA GLY A 44 20.78 6.91 24.73
C GLY A 44 19.75 7.83 24.12
N ALA A 45 20.15 8.64 23.13
CA ALA A 45 19.26 9.57 22.44
C ALA A 45 18.22 8.88 21.55
N THR A 46 18.50 7.68 21.00
CA THR A 46 17.68 7.12 19.91
C THR A 46 17.12 5.72 20.16
N GLN A 47 17.71 4.93 21.06
CA GLN A 47 17.37 3.51 21.26
C GLN A 47 16.47 3.28 22.48
N VAL A 48 16.28 4.30 23.31
CA VAL A 48 15.36 4.26 24.45
C VAL A 48 13.92 4.37 23.94
N HIS A 49 13.12 3.34 24.21
CA HIS A 49 11.72 3.31 23.87
C HIS A 49 10.92 4.23 24.79
N THR A 50 10.29 5.24 24.21
CA THR A 50 9.29 6.07 24.87
C THR A 50 7.92 5.71 24.33
N HIS A 51 6.99 5.42 25.23
CA HIS A 51 5.62 5.08 24.84
C HIS A 51 4.97 6.27 24.13
N SER A 52 4.36 5.98 22.98
CA SER A 52 3.61 6.94 22.16
C SER A 52 2.22 6.39 21.83
N PRO A 53 1.31 7.17 21.22
CA PRO A 53 0.01 6.65 20.78
C PRO A 53 0.12 5.43 19.84
N THR A 54 1.23 5.29 19.10
CA THR A 54 1.52 4.12 18.26
C THR A 54 1.62 2.83 19.07
N CYS A 55 2.03 2.92 20.34
CA CYS A 55 2.14 1.78 21.25
C CYS A 55 0.77 1.17 21.54
N VAL A 56 -0.27 1.99 21.67
CA VAL A 56 -1.63 1.52 22.03
C VAL A 56 -2.53 1.28 20.82
N LYS A 57 -2.06 1.55 19.59
CA LYS A 57 -2.84 1.48 18.34
C LYS A 57 -3.68 0.20 18.20
N TYR A 58 -3.15 -0.94 18.62
CA TYR A 58 -3.82 -2.25 18.49
C TYR A 58 -4.37 -2.79 19.82
N SER A 59 -4.12 -2.09 20.92
CA SER A 59 -4.38 -2.56 22.29
C SER A 59 -5.76 -2.14 22.80
N LEU A 60 -6.40 -1.16 22.15
CA LEU A 60 -7.68 -0.57 22.57
C LEU A 60 -8.92 -1.28 21.99
N GLY A 61 -8.75 -2.23 21.07
CA GLY A 61 -9.85 -2.72 20.21
C GLY A 61 -10.56 -4.02 20.62
N LYS A 62 -10.13 -4.72 21.68
CA LYS A 62 -10.81 -5.94 22.14
C LYS A 62 -10.82 -5.95 23.67
N GLY A 63 -11.99 -6.13 24.27
CA GLY A 63 -12.29 -5.93 25.69
C GLY A 63 -11.59 -6.88 26.67
N GLY A 64 -10.26 -6.99 26.59
CA GLY A 64 -9.42 -7.68 27.54
C GLY A 64 -8.36 -6.72 28.07
N ARG A 65 -8.59 -6.15 29.25
CA ARG A 65 -7.50 -5.59 30.07
C ARG A 65 -6.53 -6.73 30.42
N LYS A 66 -5.49 -6.95 29.62
CA LYS A 66 -4.36 -7.82 30.00
C LYS A 66 -3.02 -7.28 29.50
N ALA A 67 -2.27 -6.74 30.45
CA ALA A 67 -0.81 -6.64 30.63
C ALA A 67 0.12 -6.01 29.56
N ASP A 68 -0.15 -6.12 28.26
CA ASP A 68 0.83 -5.67 27.24
C ASP A 68 0.26 -4.56 26.35
N LEU A 69 0.11 -3.36 26.91
CA LEU A 69 -0.43 -2.22 26.16
C LEU A 69 0.49 -1.76 25.04
N CYS A 70 1.79 -2.03 25.13
CA CYS A 70 2.76 -1.64 24.11
C CYS A 70 2.78 -2.63 22.94
N ARG A 71 2.46 -2.13 21.74
CA ARG A 71 2.62 -2.81 20.45
C ARG A 71 4.01 -3.45 20.28
N PHE A 72 5.05 -2.78 20.77
CA PHE A 72 6.44 -3.23 20.67
C PHE A 72 6.85 -4.20 21.78
N LYS A 73 5.93 -4.52 22.71
CA LYS A 73 6.17 -5.41 23.87
C LYS A 73 7.20 -4.88 24.86
N ALA A 74 7.35 -3.56 24.95
CA ALA A 74 8.07 -2.92 26.04
C ALA A 74 7.18 -2.87 27.31
N PRO A 75 7.74 -3.01 28.53
CA PRO A 75 9.15 -3.30 28.82
C PRO A 75 9.53 -4.73 28.40
N TRP A 76 10.70 -4.87 27.78
CA TRP A 76 11.18 -6.18 27.36
C TRP A 76 11.84 -6.95 28.50
N ARG A 77 11.73 -8.28 28.46
CA ARG A 77 12.38 -9.18 29.42
C ARG A 77 13.90 -8.96 29.46
N LEU A 78 14.42 -8.82 30.67
CA LEU A 78 15.86 -8.80 30.97
C LEU A 78 16.47 -10.20 30.82
N VAL A 79 17.71 -10.24 30.35
CA VAL A 79 18.47 -11.46 30.13
C VAL A 79 19.88 -11.21 30.62
N GLU A 80 20.33 -11.95 31.62
CA GLU A 80 21.64 -11.73 32.27
C GLU A 80 22.81 -12.15 31.38
N LYS A 81 22.66 -13.25 30.62
CA LYS A 81 23.73 -13.79 29.76
C LYS A 81 23.18 -14.22 28.41
N THR A 82 23.95 -13.95 27.36
CA THR A 82 23.65 -14.44 26.01
C THR A 82 23.75 -15.96 25.97
N ALA A 83 22.69 -16.64 25.58
CA ALA A 83 22.64 -18.10 25.50
C ALA A 83 21.60 -18.56 24.48
N PHE A 84 21.73 -19.80 24.01
CA PHE A 84 20.65 -20.47 23.28
C PHE A 84 19.67 -21.09 24.28
N THR A 85 18.39 -20.99 23.96
CA THR A 85 17.32 -21.74 24.62
C THR A 85 17.37 -23.21 24.23
N ALA A 86 16.64 -24.06 24.96
CA ALA A 86 16.50 -25.48 24.62
C ALA A 86 15.92 -25.68 23.20
N GLU A 87 15.15 -24.72 22.72
CA GLU A 87 14.54 -24.71 21.39
C GLU A 87 15.46 -24.11 20.29
N GLY A 88 16.73 -23.82 20.61
CA GLY A 88 17.71 -23.28 19.66
C GLY A 88 17.53 -21.79 19.35
N VAL A 89 16.72 -21.05 20.10
CA VAL A 89 16.56 -19.60 19.93
C VAL A 89 17.65 -18.86 20.70
N LEU A 90 18.42 -18.00 20.03
CA LEU A 90 19.39 -17.11 20.67
C LEU A 90 18.67 -16.04 21.52
N GLN A 91 18.92 -16.07 22.82
CA GLN A 91 18.63 -14.97 23.74
C GLN A 91 19.90 -14.15 23.92
N VAL A 92 19.83 -12.86 23.62
CA VAL A 92 20.94 -11.92 23.79
C VAL A 92 20.79 -11.24 25.14
N ARG A 93 21.90 -11.06 25.87
CA ARG A 93 21.95 -10.30 27.12
C ARG A 93 21.26 -8.94 26.96
N ARG A 94 20.32 -8.64 27.86
CA ARG A 94 19.63 -7.35 27.97
C ARG A 94 19.59 -6.94 29.44
N THR A 95 20.17 -5.78 29.70
CA THR A 95 20.25 -5.16 31.03
C THR A 95 19.27 -4.03 31.25
N HIS A 96 18.79 -3.40 30.17
CA HIS A 96 17.81 -2.33 30.25
C HIS A 96 16.49 -2.71 29.55
N PRO A 97 15.34 -2.65 30.23
CA PRO A 97 14.08 -3.18 29.72
C PRO A 97 13.42 -2.29 28.65
N MET A 98 13.88 -1.04 28.52
CA MET A 98 13.35 -0.06 27.57
C MET A 98 14.31 0.28 26.43
N VAL A 99 15.47 -0.39 26.33
CA VAL A 99 16.44 -0.12 25.27
C VAL A 99 16.42 -1.22 24.21
N ASN A 100 16.34 -0.82 22.95
CA ASN A 100 16.45 -1.72 21.80
C ASN A 100 17.80 -2.45 21.79
N ARG A 101 17.91 -3.56 21.05
CA ARG A 101 19.24 -4.13 20.80
C ARG A 101 19.94 -3.28 19.76
N TRP A 102 21.05 -2.69 20.16
CA TRP A 102 21.79 -1.73 19.34
C TRP A 102 23.24 -2.19 19.14
N ASN A 103 23.89 -1.59 18.15
CA ASN A 103 25.30 -1.78 17.82
C ASN A 103 26.00 -0.41 17.79
N LYS A 104 27.21 -0.31 18.34
CA LYS A 104 27.96 0.96 18.44
C LYS A 104 28.20 1.61 17.08
N ALA A 105 28.71 0.84 16.12
CA ALA A 105 29.03 1.37 14.79
C ALA A 105 27.77 1.85 14.05
N ILE A 106 26.67 1.10 14.15
CA ILE A 106 25.38 1.51 13.56
C ILE A 106 24.81 2.73 14.29
N ALA A 107 24.93 2.81 15.61
CA ALA A 107 24.48 3.97 16.39
C ALA A 107 25.22 5.25 15.96
N VAL A 108 26.55 5.20 15.84
CA VAL A 108 27.36 6.35 15.42
C VAL A 108 27.18 6.67 13.95
N GLY A 109 27.11 5.66 13.08
CA GLY A 109 27.02 5.85 11.63
C GLY A 109 25.64 6.31 11.16
N LEU A 110 24.56 5.81 11.78
CA LEU A 110 23.19 6.16 11.38
C LEU A 110 22.54 7.22 12.26
N ARG A 111 22.95 7.35 13.53
CA ARG A 111 22.37 8.33 14.49
C ARG A 111 20.85 8.27 14.60
N HIS A 112 20.28 7.09 14.35
CA HIS A 112 18.84 6.84 14.33
C HIS A 112 18.50 5.55 15.09
N ASN A 113 17.23 5.42 15.47
CA ASN A 113 16.71 4.22 16.10
C ASN A 113 16.92 2.99 15.20
N HIS A 114 17.44 1.91 15.76
CA HIS A 114 17.55 0.61 15.10
C HIS A 114 17.33 -0.53 16.11
N ASP A 115 16.80 -1.66 15.65
CA ASP A 115 16.75 -2.89 16.47
C ASP A 115 17.38 -4.04 15.68
N ILE A 116 18.31 -4.72 16.33
CA ILE A 116 19.05 -5.83 15.73
C ILE A 116 18.52 -7.14 16.31
N SER A 117 18.13 -8.06 15.44
CA SER A 117 17.71 -9.41 15.83
C SER A 117 18.41 -10.47 15.01
N PHE A 118 18.95 -11.49 15.69
CA PHE A 118 19.48 -12.66 15.02
C PHE A 118 18.36 -13.61 14.58
N ILE A 119 18.42 -14.06 13.33
CA ILE A 119 17.41 -14.88 12.67
C ILE A 119 17.99 -16.27 12.44
N ALA A 120 17.77 -17.15 13.42
CA ALA A 120 18.34 -18.51 13.42
C ALA A 120 17.32 -19.63 13.15
N THR A 121 16.03 -19.28 13.05
CA THR A 121 14.94 -20.27 13.06
C THR A 121 14.04 -20.06 11.86
N GLN A 122 13.58 -21.15 11.23
CA GLN A 122 12.66 -21.11 10.09
C GLN A 122 11.43 -20.23 10.34
N ARG A 123 10.83 -20.30 11.54
CA ARG A 123 9.66 -19.47 11.90
C ARG A 123 9.94 -17.97 11.85
N LYS A 124 11.08 -17.51 12.40
CA LYS A 124 11.49 -16.10 12.33
C LYS A 124 11.82 -15.68 10.90
N THR A 125 12.48 -16.54 10.13
CA THR A 125 12.79 -16.27 8.71
C THR A 125 11.50 -16.10 7.91
N MET A 126 10.54 -17.01 8.04
CA MET A 126 9.25 -16.90 7.35
C MET A 126 8.49 -15.64 7.77
N ALA A 127 8.45 -15.33 9.07
CA ALA A 127 7.81 -14.11 9.57
C ALA A 127 8.47 -12.84 9.00
N LEU A 128 9.81 -12.81 8.89
CA LEU A 128 10.53 -11.71 8.28
C LEU A 128 10.20 -11.59 6.78
N ILE A 129 10.18 -12.70 6.05
CA ILE A 129 9.83 -12.69 4.62
C ILE A 129 8.43 -12.08 4.45
N TYR A 130 7.43 -12.56 5.19
CA TYR A 130 6.09 -11.97 5.16
C TYR A 130 6.09 -10.48 5.49
N TYR A 131 6.85 -10.06 6.50
CA TYR A 131 6.96 -8.66 6.89
C TYR A 131 7.59 -7.83 5.76
N VAL A 132 8.76 -8.20 5.27
CA VAL A 132 9.47 -7.46 4.21
C VAL A 132 8.64 -7.43 2.94
N THR A 133 8.05 -8.55 2.52
CA THR A 133 7.15 -8.59 1.37
C THR A 133 5.99 -7.64 1.56
N ASN A 134 5.26 -7.68 2.68
CA ASN A 134 4.13 -6.78 2.92
C ASN A 134 4.50 -5.30 2.85
N TYR A 135 5.71 -4.93 3.25
CA TYR A 135 6.20 -3.54 3.16
C TYR A 135 6.66 -3.20 1.75
N ALA A 136 7.38 -4.11 1.09
CA ALA A 136 7.88 -3.91 -0.27
C ALA A 136 6.73 -3.87 -1.30
N THR A 137 5.68 -4.66 -1.09
CA THR A 137 4.47 -4.69 -1.92
C THR A 137 3.40 -3.71 -1.44
N LYS A 138 3.70 -2.87 -0.44
CA LYS A 138 2.77 -1.84 0.03
C LYS A 138 2.64 -0.81 -1.09
N VAL A 139 1.52 -0.83 -1.79
CA VAL A 139 1.20 0.18 -2.80
C VAL A 139 0.97 1.50 -2.09
N GLU A 140 1.91 2.42 -2.23
CA GLU A 140 1.76 3.79 -1.73
C GLU A 140 1.28 4.67 -2.88
N ASP A 141 -0.01 5.02 -2.80
CA ASP A 141 -0.58 6.04 -3.67
C ASP A 141 -0.73 7.35 -2.87
N PRO A 142 0.06 8.39 -3.21
CA PRO A 142 0.00 9.68 -2.51
C PRO A 142 -1.41 10.27 -2.53
N LEU A 143 -1.88 10.73 -1.37
CA LEU A 143 -3.23 11.28 -1.23
C LEU A 143 -3.54 12.41 -2.23
N TRP A 144 -2.54 13.21 -2.61
CA TRP A 144 -2.71 14.30 -3.57
C TRP A 144 -3.11 13.82 -4.97
N LYS A 145 -2.67 12.62 -5.41
CA LYS A 145 -3.06 12.06 -6.71
C LYS A 145 -4.54 11.74 -6.75
N ARG A 146 -5.09 11.26 -5.63
CA ARG A 146 -6.53 11.02 -5.47
C ARG A 146 -7.33 12.31 -5.52
N VAL A 147 -6.80 13.36 -4.91
CA VAL A 147 -7.41 14.71 -4.96
C VAL A 147 -7.35 15.27 -6.38
N ALA A 148 -6.22 15.14 -7.09
CA ALA A 148 -6.07 15.58 -8.47
C ALA A 148 -7.04 14.85 -9.41
N ALA A 149 -7.11 13.52 -9.34
CA ALA A 149 -8.06 12.72 -10.12
C ALA A 149 -9.53 13.12 -9.82
N ALA A 150 -9.85 13.44 -8.56
CA ALA A 150 -11.17 13.93 -8.19
C ALA A 150 -11.47 15.32 -8.78
N VAL A 151 -10.50 16.24 -8.79
CA VAL A 151 -10.64 17.59 -9.36
C VAL A 151 -10.80 17.53 -10.88
N GLU A 152 -10.00 16.73 -11.58
CA GLU A 152 -10.11 16.54 -13.03
C GLU A 152 -11.48 15.98 -13.43
N LEU A 153 -11.94 14.93 -12.74
CA LEU A 153 -13.25 14.35 -12.98
C LEU A 153 -14.40 15.29 -12.61
N TRP A 154 -14.21 16.16 -11.61
CA TRP A 154 -15.18 17.18 -11.23
C TRP A 154 -15.32 18.23 -12.33
N ALA A 155 -14.20 18.75 -12.83
CA ALA A 155 -14.18 19.71 -13.93
C ALA A 155 -14.84 19.14 -15.21
N ALA A 156 -14.54 17.88 -15.55
CA ALA A 156 -15.16 17.21 -16.69
C ALA A 156 -16.68 17.00 -16.50
N SER A 157 -17.15 16.78 -15.27
CA SER A 157 -18.58 16.65 -14.99
C SER A 157 -19.35 17.98 -15.06
N THR A 158 -18.69 19.10 -14.77
CA THR A 158 -19.30 20.44 -14.88
C THR A 158 -19.36 20.95 -16.31
N ASP A 159 -18.43 20.54 -17.17
CA ASP A 159 -18.44 20.92 -18.60
C ASP A 159 -19.56 20.19 -19.38
N ASP A 160 -19.88 18.95 -19.00
CA ASP A 160 -20.92 18.13 -19.62
C ASP A 160 -22.35 18.63 -19.28
N ASP A 161 -22.56 19.14 -18.06
CA ASP A 161 -23.80 19.82 -17.64
C ASP A 161 -24.03 21.16 -18.39
N GLY A 162 -22.98 21.75 -18.99
CA GLY A 162 -23.05 22.99 -19.78
C GLY A 162 -23.56 22.79 -21.22
N MET A 163 -23.33 21.62 -21.81
CA MET A 163 -23.80 21.29 -23.18
C MET A 163 -25.23 20.75 -23.22
N ALA A 164 -25.74 20.17 -22.12
CA ALA A 164 -27.11 19.64 -22.04
C ALA A 164 -28.20 20.74 -22.00
N ASN A 165 -27.85 21.99 -21.69
CA ASN A 165 -28.82 23.11 -21.62
C ASN A 165 -28.99 23.88 -22.95
N GLY A 166 -28.36 23.41 -24.04
CA GLY A 166 -28.23 24.16 -25.30
C GLY A 166 -29.04 23.66 -26.51
N ALA A 167 -29.95 22.70 -26.38
CA ALA A 167 -30.73 22.21 -27.52
C ALA A 167 -32.11 21.70 -27.12
N GLY A 168 -33.18 22.37 -27.58
CA GLY A 168 -34.52 21.77 -27.59
C GLY A 168 -35.74 22.65 -27.35
N ASN A 169 -35.74 23.95 -27.69
CA ASN A 169 -37.01 24.66 -27.87
C ASN A 169 -37.67 24.21 -29.18
N ARG A 170 -38.53 23.18 -29.14
CA ARG A 170 -39.50 22.86 -30.20
C ARG A 170 -40.75 22.17 -29.61
N THR A 171 -41.80 22.99 -29.48
CA THR A 171 -43.23 22.70 -29.68
C THR A 171 -43.89 21.54 -28.91
N ALA A 172 -44.86 21.92 -28.08
CA ALA A 172 -45.95 21.09 -27.59
C ALA A 172 -46.76 20.46 -28.74
N ASP A 173 -47.16 19.19 -28.60
CA ASP A 173 -48.55 18.74 -28.50
C ASP A 173 -48.62 17.19 -28.46
N GLY A 174 -49.62 16.63 -27.75
CA GLY A 174 -50.16 15.30 -28.06
C GLY A 174 -49.72 14.07 -27.25
N GLY A 175 -50.26 13.91 -26.04
CA GLY A 175 -50.99 12.69 -25.61
C GLY A 175 -50.26 11.35 -25.37
N GLY A 176 -50.36 10.85 -24.12
CA GLY A 176 -50.77 9.45 -23.87
C GLY A 176 -49.86 8.55 -23.04
N GLY A 177 -50.23 8.36 -21.75
CA GLY A 177 -50.40 7.02 -21.17
C GLY A 177 -49.26 6.39 -20.36
N GLY A 178 -49.51 6.19 -19.05
CA GLY A 178 -48.89 5.16 -18.19
C GLY A 178 -47.48 5.51 -17.70
N GLY A 179 -47.21 5.68 -16.41
CA GLY A 179 -47.56 4.76 -15.32
C GLY A 179 -46.24 4.27 -14.69
N TYR A 180 -45.82 4.95 -13.61
CA TYR A 180 -44.95 4.43 -12.54
C TYR A 180 -43.66 3.67 -12.95
N ASP A 181 -42.52 4.37 -12.99
CA ASP A 181 -41.24 3.77 -12.60
C ASP A 181 -40.39 4.76 -11.79
N ALA A 182 -40.86 5.10 -10.59
CA ALA A 182 -40.13 5.93 -9.63
C ALA A 182 -38.99 5.18 -8.92
N THR A 183 -38.78 3.90 -9.24
CA THR A 183 -37.81 3.02 -8.57
C THR A 183 -36.50 2.88 -9.35
N ASN A 184 -36.52 2.93 -10.69
CA ASN A 184 -35.29 2.91 -11.49
C ASN A 184 -34.52 4.24 -11.49
N ASP A 185 -35.20 5.36 -11.26
CA ASP A 185 -34.57 6.69 -11.24
C ASP A 185 -33.66 6.91 -10.02
N ALA A 186 -33.92 6.22 -8.90
CA ALA A 186 -33.09 6.34 -7.70
C ALA A 186 -31.69 5.72 -7.87
N ILE A 187 -31.54 4.74 -8.78
CA ILE A 187 -30.27 4.04 -9.04
C ILE A 187 -29.45 4.79 -10.11
N LYS A 188 -30.11 5.44 -11.09
CA LYS A 188 -29.48 6.37 -12.04
C LYS A 188 -29.19 7.76 -11.42
N GLY A 189 -29.87 8.14 -10.33
CA GLY A 189 -29.89 9.51 -9.80
C GLY A 189 -28.80 9.92 -8.81
N ASN A 190 -27.97 9.00 -8.30
CA ASN A 190 -26.93 9.41 -7.34
C ASN A 190 -25.64 9.83 -8.06
N ARG A 191 -25.65 11.04 -8.63
CA ARG A 191 -24.49 11.67 -9.28
C ARG A 191 -23.23 11.63 -8.40
N THR A 192 -23.39 11.79 -7.09
CA THR A 192 -22.29 11.69 -6.12
C THR A 192 -21.70 10.28 -6.08
N ARG A 193 -22.52 9.24 -6.06
CA ARG A 193 -22.06 7.84 -6.12
C ARG A 193 -21.34 7.56 -7.44
N GLN A 194 -21.86 8.03 -8.57
CA GLN A 194 -21.23 7.85 -9.87
C GLN A 194 -19.87 8.56 -9.96
N PHE A 195 -19.81 9.81 -9.47
CA PHE A 195 -18.56 10.56 -9.35
C PHE A 195 -17.54 9.82 -8.46
N LEU A 196 -17.94 9.42 -7.26
CA LEU A 196 -17.06 8.67 -6.35
C LEU A 196 -16.58 7.34 -6.95
N MET A 197 -17.43 6.64 -7.69
CA MET A 197 -17.05 5.42 -8.40
C MET A 197 -16.06 5.69 -9.54
N ARG A 198 -16.23 6.78 -10.31
CA ARG A 198 -15.28 7.18 -11.36
C ARG A 198 -13.92 7.56 -10.77
N VAL A 199 -13.92 8.33 -9.68
CA VAL A 199 -12.69 8.68 -8.95
C VAL A 199 -12.01 7.45 -8.39
N ALA A 200 -12.78 6.56 -7.73
CA ALA A 200 -12.25 5.32 -7.19
C ALA A 200 -11.65 4.44 -8.29
N ASN A 201 -12.37 4.23 -9.40
CA ASN A 201 -11.89 3.45 -10.53
C ASN A 201 -10.58 4.03 -11.06
N ARG A 202 -10.50 5.35 -11.32
CA ARG A 202 -9.29 6.00 -11.81
C ARG A 202 -8.12 5.85 -10.84
N VAL A 203 -8.35 6.06 -9.54
CA VAL A 203 -7.32 5.89 -8.49
C VAL A 203 -6.81 4.44 -8.42
N PHE A 204 -7.69 3.45 -8.59
CA PHE A 204 -7.30 2.05 -8.53
C PHE A 204 -6.64 1.55 -9.83
N THR A 205 -7.01 2.10 -10.99
CA THR A 205 -6.43 1.73 -12.28
C THR A 205 -5.11 2.46 -12.56
N GLU A 206 -5.04 3.75 -12.28
CA GLU A 206 -3.85 4.60 -12.52
C GLU A 206 -2.93 4.62 -11.29
N ARG A 207 -2.61 3.43 -10.77
CA ARG A 207 -1.72 3.34 -9.61
C ARG A 207 -0.27 3.60 -10.01
N PRO A 208 0.53 4.28 -9.16
CA PRO A 208 1.97 4.29 -9.32
C PRO A 208 2.53 2.86 -9.22
N LEU A 209 3.60 2.60 -10.00
CA LEU A 209 4.38 1.38 -9.85
C LEU A 209 5.03 1.36 -8.46
N SER A 210 4.98 0.19 -7.81
CA SER A 210 5.68 -0.04 -6.56
C SER A 210 7.20 -0.01 -6.79
N GLN A 211 7.96 0.26 -5.72
CA GLN A 211 9.44 0.24 -5.79
C GLN A 211 9.97 -1.11 -6.30
N VAL A 212 9.29 -2.21 -5.96
CA VAL A 212 9.63 -3.56 -6.43
C VAL A 212 9.45 -3.68 -7.94
N GLU A 213 8.35 -3.19 -8.50
CA GLU A 213 8.09 -3.21 -9.94
C GLU A 213 9.13 -2.38 -10.71
N VAL A 214 9.47 -1.20 -10.19
CA VAL A 214 10.50 -0.33 -10.79
C VAL A 214 11.88 -0.99 -10.76
N ILE A 215 12.29 -1.54 -9.62
CA ILE A 215 13.59 -2.20 -9.49
C ILE A 215 13.65 -3.47 -10.34
N ALA A 216 12.59 -4.28 -10.37
CA ALA A 216 12.52 -5.47 -11.21
C ALA A 216 12.72 -5.11 -12.68
N HIS A 217 12.04 -4.06 -13.17
CA HIS A 217 12.21 -3.57 -14.53
C HIS A 217 13.65 -3.09 -14.80
N LEU A 218 14.22 -2.26 -13.93
CA LEU A 218 15.60 -1.74 -14.10
C LEU A 218 16.66 -2.85 -14.08
N LEU A 219 16.43 -3.92 -13.32
CA LEU A 219 17.33 -5.08 -13.24
C LEU A 219 17.05 -6.13 -14.32
N GLY A 220 16.06 -5.92 -15.20
CA GLY A 220 15.68 -6.88 -16.23
C GLY A 220 15.01 -8.14 -15.70
N TYR A 221 14.51 -8.10 -14.46
CA TYR A 221 13.73 -9.20 -13.90
C TYR A 221 12.29 -9.16 -14.42
N PRO A 222 11.67 -10.33 -14.68
CA PRO A 222 10.27 -10.39 -15.04
C PRO A 222 9.42 -9.87 -13.87
N ALA A 223 8.47 -8.99 -14.17
CA ALA A 223 7.52 -8.47 -13.18
C ALA A 223 6.53 -9.55 -12.71
N GLU A 224 6.39 -10.64 -13.48
CA GLU A 224 5.49 -11.74 -13.21
C GLU A 224 6.26 -13.07 -13.19
N PHE A 225 6.22 -13.77 -12.05
CA PHE A 225 6.78 -15.11 -11.92
C PHE A 225 5.72 -16.15 -12.27
N THR A 226 5.43 -16.29 -13.56
CA THR A 226 4.56 -17.35 -14.08
C THR A 226 5.35 -18.23 -15.05
N ASN A 227 5.10 -19.54 -15.00
CA ASN A 227 5.70 -20.50 -15.93
C ASN A 227 5.07 -20.44 -17.32
N SER A 228 4.07 -19.58 -17.53
CA SER A 228 3.37 -19.40 -18.80
C SER A 228 3.64 -18.01 -19.35
N SER A 229 4.31 -17.93 -20.50
CA SER A 229 4.50 -16.71 -21.29
C SER A 229 3.25 -16.28 -22.07
N ALA A 230 2.13 -17.01 -21.92
CA ALA A 230 0.92 -16.83 -22.72
C ALA A 230 -0.15 -15.93 -22.06
N TRP A 231 0.18 -15.20 -20.98
CA TRP A 231 -0.75 -14.24 -20.41
C TRP A 231 -0.65 -12.92 -21.17
N ALA A 232 -1.57 -12.72 -22.12
CA ALA A 232 -1.95 -11.37 -22.52
C ALA A 232 -2.85 -10.80 -21.40
N TYR A 233 -2.64 -9.53 -21.02
CA TYR A 233 -3.43 -8.77 -20.04
C TYR A 233 -4.93 -9.08 -20.14
N LEU A 234 -5.42 -10.03 -19.34
CA LEU A 234 -6.81 -10.41 -19.32
C LEU A 234 -7.49 -9.56 -18.25
N ASN A 235 -8.19 -8.53 -18.69
CA ASN A 235 -9.03 -7.73 -17.79
C ASN A 235 -10.15 -8.65 -17.25
N THR A 236 -10.04 -9.03 -15.98
CA THR A 236 -10.95 -9.97 -15.32
C THR A 236 -12.37 -9.43 -15.21
N SER A 237 -12.53 -8.10 -15.18
CA SER A 237 -13.84 -7.44 -15.26
C SER A 237 -14.47 -7.63 -16.64
N LEU A 238 -13.71 -7.46 -17.73
CA LEU A 238 -14.20 -7.73 -19.09
C LEU A 238 -14.57 -9.21 -19.27
N LEU A 239 -13.73 -10.12 -18.78
CA LEU A 239 -14.03 -11.56 -18.83
C LEU A 239 -15.32 -11.89 -18.05
N TYR A 240 -15.45 -11.37 -16.83
CA TYR A 240 -16.65 -11.57 -16.01
C TYR A 240 -17.90 -11.10 -16.74
N TRP A 241 -17.90 -9.88 -17.30
CA TRP A 241 -19.06 -9.35 -18.01
C TRP A 241 -19.37 -10.11 -19.30
N HIS A 242 -18.35 -10.59 -20.03
CA HIS A 242 -18.57 -11.47 -21.17
C HIS A 242 -19.21 -12.81 -20.79
N VAL A 243 -18.76 -13.42 -19.69
CA VAL A 243 -19.37 -14.65 -19.14
C VAL A 243 -20.80 -14.36 -18.70
N PHE A 244 -21.00 -13.27 -17.97
CA PHE A 244 -22.32 -12.82 -17.51
C PHE A 244 -23.31 -12.60 -18.65
N ARG A 245 -22.91 -11.94 -19.75
CA ARG A 245 -23.76 -11.75 -20.93
C ARG A 245 -24.16 -13.07 -21.60
N ARG A 246 -23.28 -14.08 -21.61
CA ARG A 246 -23.53 -15.38 -22.26
C ARG A 246 -24.28 -16.38 -21.37
N TRP A 247 -24.10 -16.33 -20.05
CA TRP A 247 -24.69 -17.28 -19.12
C TRP A 247 -26.06 -16.83 -18.61
N ARG A 248 -27.12 -17.37 -19.24
CA ARG A 248 -28.52 -17.06 -18.92
C ARG A 248 -28.89 -17.28 -17.45
N HIS A 249 -28.43 -18.37 -16.84
CA HIS A 249 -28.70 -18.66 -15.43
C HIS A 249 -28.08 -17.63 -14.48
N LEU A 250 -26.86 -17.16 -14.78
CA LEU A 250 -26.19 -16.15 -13.98
C LEU A 250 -26.96 -14.82 -14.01
N ARG A 251 -27.46 -14.41 -15.19
CA ARG A 251 -28.30 -13.21 -15.35
C ARG A 251 -29.65 -13.30 -14.64
N GLN A 252 -30.27 -14.48 -14.69
CA GLN A 252 -31.52 -14.73 -13.96
C GLN A 252 -31.29 -14.66 -12.45
N SER A 253 -30.21 -15.25 -11.96
CA SER A 253 -29.85 -15.23 -10.54
C SER A 253 -29.47 -13.83 -10.02
N SER A 254 -28.95 -12.97 -10.88
CA SER A 254 -28.57 -11.60 -10.52
C SER A 254 -29.69 -10.57 -10.69
N GLY A 255 -30.87 -10.98 -11.19
CA GLY A 255 -32.01 -10.08 -11.43
C GLY A 255 -31.85 -9.10 -12.61
N ALA A 256 -30.81 -9.25 -13.45
CA ALA A 256 -30.47 -8.31 -14.52
C ALA A 256 -30.80 -8.89 -15.91
N VAL A 257 -32.07 -9.23 -16.12
CA VAL A 257 -32.53 -9.93 -17.34
C VAL A 257 -32.56 -9.00 -18.58
N ALA A 258 -32.56 -7.68 -18.40
CA ALA A 258 -32.85 -6.71 -19.46
C ALA A 258 -31.84 -5.54 -19.60
N THR A 259 -30.61 -5.65 -19.09
CA THR A 259 -29.59 -4.63 -19.37
C THR A 259 -28.91 -4.93 -20.70
N ASP A 260 -29.51 -4.45 -21.79
CA ASP A 260 -28.85 -4.32 -23.11
C ASP A 260 -28.02 -3.02 -23.21
N ASP A 261 -27.94 -2.27 -22.10
CA ASP A 261 -27.17 -1.05 -22.05
C ASP A 261 -25.67 -1.36 -22.16
N THR A 262 -25.08 -0.85 -23.24
CA THR A 262 -23.66 -0.58 -23.39
C THR A 262 -23.10 -0.15 -22.05
N LEU A 263 -22.34 -1.03 -21.40
CA LEU A 263 -21.56 -0.63 -20.24
C LEU A 263 -20.66 0.51 -20.71
N ASP A 264 -20.52 1.53 -19.86
CA ASP A 264 -19.47 2.56 -19.94
C ASP A 264 -18.13 1.84 -19.67
N GLU A 265 -17.81 0.90 -20.56
CA GLU A 265 -16.52 0.25 -20.71
C GLU A 265 -15.55 1.40 -20.92
N SER A 266 -14.37 1.35 -20.31
CA SER A 266 -13.32 2.31 -20.58
C SER A 266 -12.98 2.25 -22.07
N VAL A 267 -13.69 3.04 -22.88
CA VAL A 267 -13.47 3.12 -24.32
C VAL A 267 -12.14 3.84 -24.46
N VAL A 268 -11.11 3.08 -24.78
CA VAL A 268 -9.86 3.67 -25.24
C VAL A 268 -10.12 4.10 -26.68
N ILE A 269 -10.46 5.38 -26.85
CA ILE A 269 -10.55 6.04 -28.15
C ILE A 269 -9.13 6.40 -28.55
N GLU A 270 -8.60 5.78 -29.60
CA GLU A 270 -7.35 6.19 -30.25
C GLU A 270 -7.68 7.03 -31.50
N GLU A 271 -6.70 7.72 -32.10
CA GLU A 271 -6.90 8.52 -33.32
C GLU A 271 -7.54 7.70 -34.48
N ALA A 272 -7.43 6.38 -34.46
CA ALA A 272 -8.02 5.46 -35.43
C ALA A 272 -9.44 4.95 -35.07
N GLY A 273 -10.01 5.37 -33.94
CA GLY A 273 -11.36 5.00 -33.48
C GLY A 273 -11.38 4.12 -32.21
N LEU A 274 -12.49 3.39 -32.04
CA LEU A 274 -12.76 2.55 -30.86
C LEU A 274 -11.85 1.31 -30.85
N ARG A 275 -10.97 1.17 -29.85
CA ARG A 275 -10.11 -0.02 -29.71
C ARG A 275 -10.90 -1.19 -29.12
N MET A 276 -11.20 -2.18 -29.95
CA MET A 276 -11.88 -3.42 -29.53
C MET A 276 -11.05 -4.23 -28.53
N SER A 277 -11.69 -4.84 -27.52
CA SER A 277 -11.00 -5.70 -26.57
C SER A 277 -10.49 -6.99 -27.23
N HIS A 278 -9.44 -7.61 -26.68
CA HIS A 278 -8.91 -8.88 -27.24
C HIS A 278 -9.94 -10.02 -27.27
N VAL A 279 -10.90 -10.03 -26.33
CA VAL A 279 -11.97 -11.02 -26.28
C VAL A 279 -13.01 -10.77 -27.38
N GLU A 280 -13.34 -9.52 -27.67
CA GLU A 280 -14.24 -9.14 -28.77
C GLU A 280 -13.56 -9.23 -30.14
N ALA A 281 -12.26 -9.02 -30.22
CA ALA A 281 -11.51 -9.24 -31.45
C ALA A 281 -11.46 -10.74 -31.82
N TYR A 282 -11.61 -11.65 -30.84
CA TYR A 282 -11.48 -13.09 -31.05
C TYR A 282 -12.52 -13.65 -32.05
N GLN A 283 -13.78 -13.18 -31.96
CA GLN A 283 -14.86 -13.54 -32.89
C GLN A 283 -14.59 -13.07 -34.34
N HIS A 284 -13.63 -12.16 -34.55
CA HIS A 284 -13.26 -11.64 -35.87
C HIS A 284 -11.97 -12.25 -36.44
N ARG A 285 -11.35 -13.22 -35.76
CA ARG A 285 -10.08 -13.84 -36.20
C ARG A 285 -10.21 -14.85 -37.35
N GLY A 286 -11.43 -15.17 -37.78
CA GLY A 286 -11.71 -16.08 -38.89
C GLY A 286 -11.54 -17.57 -38.55
N GLU A 287 -11.90 -18.44 -39.48
CA GLU A 287 -11.95 -19.91 -39.28
C GLU A 287 -10.59 -20.54 -38.99
N LEU A 288 -9.50 -20.00 -39.56
CA LEU A 288 -8.15 -20.57 -39.44
C LEU A 288 -7.56 -20.51 -38.02
N LEU A 289 -8.10 -19.66 -37.15
CA LEU A 289 -7.59 -19.46 -35.79
C LEU A 289 -8.57 -19.95 -34.72
N GLN A 290 -9.61 -20.68 -35.11
CA GLN A 290 -10.69 -21.15 -34.22
C GLN A 290 -10.19 -22.14 -33.16
N ASP A 291 -9.18 -22.96 -33.49
CA ASP A 291 -8.72 -24.09 -32.66
C ASP A 291 -7.59 -23.75 -31.68
N LEU A 292 -7.11 -22.50 -31.64
CA LEU A 292 -5.95 -22.09 -30.82
C LEU A 292 -6.33 -21.71 -29.37
N CYS A 293 -7.32 -22.38 -28.78
CA CYS A 293 -7.65 -22.26 -27.35
C CYS A 293 -6.84 -23.25 -26.50
#